data_AF-A0A931K6E2-F1
#
_entry.id   AF-A0A931K6E2-F1
#
_cell.length_a   1.000
_cell.length_b   1.000
_cell.length_c   1.000
_cell.angle_alpha   90.00
_cell.angle_beta   90.00
_cell.angle_gamma   90.00
#
_symmetry.space_group_name_H-M   'P 1'
#
loop_
_entity.id
_entity.type
_entity.pdbx_description
1 polymer ?
#
loop_
_entity_poly.entity_id
_entity_poly.type
_entity_poly.pdbx_seq_one_letter_code
_entity_poly.pdbx_strand_id
1 'polypeptide(L)'
;MDETLIPITLFLMPVFIVGIVMYFGSRNRAAVLETVRAAAQAGQQLSPETIRALGMPRRNKGGDVRWGIILLAIAVAFSILGWTINMASDEPEAFQIMLGVASFPGLVGIALIAMGTLMKPKNDED
;
A
#
# COMPACT_ATOMS: atom_id res chain seq x y z
N MET A 1 -21.53 -11.22 -25.41
CA MET A 1 -20.31 -11.06 -24.60
C MET A 1 -20.66 -10.06 -23.54
N ASP A 2 -20.67 -10.55 -22.31
CA ASP A 2 -21.72 -10.25 -21.34
C ASP A 2 -21.40 -8.99 -20.55
N GLU A 3 -22.40 -8.14 -20.29
CA GLU A 3 -22.30 -6.85 -19.57
C GLU A 3 -21.53 -6.94 -18.24
N THR A 4 -21.42 -8.14 -17.67
CA THR A 4 -20.64 -8.47 -16.47
C THR A 4 -19.12 -8.47 -16.66
N LEU A 5 -18.60 -8.64 -17.88
CA LEU A 5 -17.16 -8.63 -18.17
C LEU A 5 -16.52 -7.25 -17.94
N ILE A 6 -17.28 -6.18 -18.16
CA ILE A 6 -16.81 -4.79 -18.01
C ILE A 6 -16.43 -4.49 -16.55
N PRO A 7 -17.32 -4.64 -15.55
CA PRO A 7 -16.97 -4.39 -14.16
C PRO A 7 -15.89 -5.37 -13.67
N ILE A 8 -15.94 -6.65 -14.06
CA ILE A 8 -14.93 -7.65 -13.67
C ILE A 8 -13.54 -7.20 -14.11
N THR A 9 -13.39 -6.77 -15.36
CA THR A 9 -12.09 -6.32 -15.90
C THR A 9 -11.58 -5.08 -15.17
N LEU A 10 -12.48 -4.14 -14.84
CA LEU A 10 -12.14 -2.92 -14.11
C LEU A 10 -11.62 -3.20 -12.69
N PHE A 11 -12.18 -4.20 -12.00
CA PHE A 11 -11.68 -4.62 -10.67
C PHE A 11 -10.43 -5.51 -10.75
N LEU A 12 -10.27 -6.32 -11.80
CA LEU A 12 -9.11 -7.20 -11.98
C LEU A 12 -7.83 -6.44 -12.32
N MET A 13 -7.94 -5.33 -13.07
CA MET A 13 -6.78 -4.58 -13.53
C MET A 13 -5.88 -4.07 -12.38
N PRO A 14 -6.40 -3.40 -11.33
CA PRO A 14 -5.58 -3.01 -10.17
C PRO A 14 -4.91 -4.20 -9.46
N VAL A 15 -5.63 -5.32 -9.30
CA VAL A 15 -5.10 -6.55 -8.69
C VAL A 15 -3.93 -7.08 -9.51
N PHE A 16 -4.05 -7.06 -10.84
CA PHE A 16 -3.01 -7.52 -11.74
C PHE A 16 -1.77 -6.61 -11.70
N ILE A 17 -1.97 -5.29 -11.68
CA ILE A 17 -0.86 -4.32 -11.54
C ILE A 17 -0.11 -4.54 -10.23
N VAL A 18 -0.83 -4.63 -9.11
CA VAL A 18 -0.21 -4.87 -7.80
C VAL A 18 0.50 -6.22 -7.78
N GLY A 19 -0.11 -7.27 -8.34
CA GLY A 19 0.48 -8.60 -8.45
C GLY A 19 1.81 -8.59 -9.22
N ILE A 20 1.86 -7.91 -10.36
CA ILE A 20 3.09 -7.74 -11.16
C ILE A 20 4.17 -7.03 -10.33
N VAL A 21 3.84 -5.88 -9.72
CA VAL A 21 4.81 -5.10 -8.93
C VAL A 21 5.35 -5.92 -7.76
N MET A 22 4.49 -6.65 -7.05
CA MET A 22 4.91 -7.52 -5.94
C MET A 22 5.75 -8.71 -6.41
N TYR A 23 5.41 -9.32 -7.54
CA TYR A 23 6.15 -10.44 -8.11
C TYR A 23 7.58 -10.04 -8.52
N PHE A 24 7.73 -8.94 -9.28
CA PHE A 24 9.05 -8.47 -9.68
C PHE A 24 9.84 -7.92 -8.49
N GLY A 25 9.17 -7.24 -7.56
CA GLY A 25 9.79 -6.74 -6.33
C GLY A 25 10.34 -7.85 -5.44
N SER A 26 9.60 -8.97 -5.27
CA SER A 26 10.06 -10.11 -4.47
C SER A 26 11.24 -10.83 -5.11
N ARG A 27 11.21 -11.00 -6.43
CA ARG A 27 12.30 -11.63 -7.19
C ARG A 27 13.59 -10.82 -7.12
N ASN A 28 13.51 -9.49 -7.22
CA ASN A 28 14.68 -8.63 -7.11
C ASN A 28 15.32 -8.70 -5.71
N ARG A 29 14.49 -8.75 -4.65
CA ARG A 29 14.97 -8.93 -3.28
C ARG A 29 15.64 -10.28 -3.07
N ALA A 30 15.08 -11.35 -3.65
CA ALA A 30 15.67 -12.68 -3.57
C ALA A 30 17.07 -12.72 -4.22
N ALA A 31 17.24 -12.09 -5.39
CA ALA A 31 18.53 -12.01 -6.07
C ALA A 31 19.60 -11.24 -5.26
N VAL A 32 19.20 -10.13 -4.63
CA VAL A 32 20.09 -9.37 -3.72
C VAL A 32 20.50 -10.22 -2.52
N LEU A 33 19.57 -10.94 -1.89
CA LEU A 33 19.86 -11.81 -0.75
C LEU A 33 20.76 -12.98 -1.12
N GLU A 34 20.60 -13.55 -2.32
CA GLU A 34 21.48 -14.59 -2.85
C GLU A 34 22.92 -14.08 -3.02
N THR A 35 23.07 -12.86 -3.53
CA THR A 35 24.39 -12.20 -3.69
C THR A 35 25.05 -11.97 -2.33
N VAL A 36 24.29 -11.47 -1.35
CA VAL A 36 24.76 -11.28 0.03
C VAL A 36 25.18 -12.62 0.65
N ARG A 37 24.41 -13.69 0.43
CA ARG A 37 24.72 -15.03 0.93
C ARG A 37 25.99 -15.59 0.30
N ALA A 38 26.18 -15.42 -1.00
CA ALA A 38 27.37 -15.86 -1.72
C ALA A 38 28.63 -15.13 -1.22
N ALA A 39 28.56 -13.80 -1.03
CA ALA A 39 29.66 -13.01 -0.47
C ALA A 39 30.00 -13.40 0.98
N ALA A 40 28.97 -13.68 1.80
CA ALA A 40 29.19 -14.17 3.17
C ALA A 40 29.86 -15.55 3.20
N GLN A 41 29.47 -16.47 2.31
CA GLN A 41 30.10 -17.80 2.18
C GLN A 41 31.56 -17.72 1.68
N ALA A 42 31.89 -16.71 0.86
CA ALA A 42 33.25 -16.44 0.42
C ALA A 42 34.14 -15.82 1.51
N GLY A 43 33.64 -15.67 2.75
CA GLY A 43 34.37 -15.09 3.88
C GLY A 43 34.52 -13.57 3.81
N GLN A 44 33.81 -12.90 2.89
CA GLN A 44 33.85 -11.46 2.74
C GLN A 44 33.03 -10.80 3.85
N GLN A 45 33.67 -9.95 4.66
CA GLN A 45 32.96 -9.13 5.64
C GLN A 45 32.23 -8.01 4.91
N LEU A 46 30.91 -8.17 4.76
CA LEU A 46 30.05 -7.13 4.19
C LEU A 46 29.81 -6.05 5.25
N SER A 47 30.33 -4.84 5.00
CA SER A 47 30.03 -3.71 5.87
C SER A 47 28.54 -3.32 5.73
N PRO A 48 27.94 -2.71 6.77
CA PRO A 48 26.57 -2.21 6.70
C PRO A 48 26.33 -1.23 5.53
N GLU A 49 27.36 -0.50 5.09
CA GLU A 49 27.29 0.41 3.94
C GLU A 49 27.20 -0.35 2.61
N THR A 50 27.95 -1.44 2.43
CA THR A 50 27.87 -2.27 1.23
C THR A 50 26.51 -2.96 1.12
N ILE A 51 25.95 -3.44 2.24
CA ILE A 51 24.60 -4.01 2.28
C ILE A 51 23.53 -2.96 1.92
N ARG A 52 23.73 -1.70 2.34
CA ARG A 52 22.85 -0.58 1.98
C ARG A 52 22.95 -0.23 0.49
N ALA A 53 24.15 -0.27 -0.10
CA ALA A 53 24.37 -0.02 -1.52
C ALA A 53 23.69 -1.07 -2.42
N LEU A 54 23.48 -2.29 -1.92
CA LEU A 54 22.76 -3.37 -2.60
C LEU A 54 21.23 -3.16 -2.65
N GLY A 55 20.72 -2.01 -2.17
CA GLY A 55 19.30 -1.66 -2.31
C GLY A 55 18.39 -2.34 -1.30
N MET A 56 18.93 -2.78 -0.16
CA MET A 56 18.10 -3.34 0.91
C MET A 56 17.11 -2.25 1.43
N PRO A 57 15.79 -2.51 1.43
CA PRO A 57 14.82 -1.49 1.77
C PRO A 57 15.05 -0.99 3.21
N ARG A 58 15.15 0.34 3.37
CA ARG A 58 15.11 0.93 4.72
C ARG A 58 13.71 0.69 5.29
N ARG A 59 13.62 0.26 6.56
CA ARG A 59 12.37 0.34 7.31
C ARG A 59 12.02 1.82 7.41
N ASN A 60 11.12 2.29 6.54
CA ASN A 60 10.83 3.70 6.38
C ASN A 60 10.09 4.17 7.64
N LYS A 61 10.80 4.83 8.57
CA LYS A 61 10.18 5.43 9.76
C LYS A 61 9.22 6.51 9.27
N GLY A 62 7.92 6.21 9.24
CA GLY A 62 6.87 7.08 8.66
C GLY A 62 6.16 6.53 7.42
N GLY A 63 6.49 5.31 6.97
CA GLY A 63 5.76 4.64 5.89
C GLY A 63 4.27 4.51 6.19
N ASP A 64 3.94 4.16 7.44
CA ASP A 64 2.56 3.94 7.87
C ASP A 64 1.72 5.23 7.81
N VAL A 65 2.24 6.35 8.30
CA VAL A 65 1.54 7.66 8.22
C VAL A 65 1.27 8.04 6.77
N ARG A 66 2.27 7.90 5.88
CA ARG A 66 2.11 8.25 4.46
C ARG A 66 1.03 7.40 3.80
N TRP A 67 1.05 6.09 4.02
CA TRP A 67 0.01 5.20 3.49
C TRP A 67 -1.34 5.49 4.10
N GLY A 68 -1.39 5.84 5.38
CA GLY A 68 -2.62 6.21 6.06
C GLY A 68 -3.29 7.45 5.46
N ILE A 69 -2.50 8.49 5.14
CA ILE A 69 -2.98 9.70 4.45
C ILE A 69 -3.51 9.37 3.05
N ILE A 70 -2.81 8.51 2.30
CA ILE A 70 -3.23 8.09 0.96
C ILE A 70 -4.58 7.37 1.01
N LEU A 71 -4.75 6.44 1.96
CA LEU A 71 -6.00 5.70 2.10
C LEU A 71 -7.16 6.60 2.56
N LEU A 72 -6.90 7.57 3.44
CA LEU A 72 -7.90 8.56 3.83
C LEU A 72 -8.33 9.42 2.63
N ALA A 73 -7.40 9.83 1.77
CA ALA A 73 -7.72 10.57 0.55
C ALA A 73 -8.57 9.74 -0.42
N ILE A 74 -8.31 8.43 -0.55
CA ILE A 74 -9.12 7.52 -1.37
C ILE A 74 -10.55 7.41 -0.81
N ALA A 75 -10.69 7.31 0.52
CA ALA A 75 -12.01 7.30 1.16
C ALA A 75 -12.80 8.58 0.86
N VAL A 76 -12.16 9.74 1.00
CA VAL A 76 -12.76 11.04 0.66
C VAL A 76 -13.16 11.10 -0.81
N ALA A 77 -12.33 10.59 -1.72
CA ALA A 77 -12.65 10.54 -3.14
C ALA A 77 -13.90 9.71 -3.44
N PHE A 78 -14.06 8.53 -2.82
CA PHE A 78 -15.28 7.72 -2.96
C PHE A 78 -16.51 8.41 -2.37
N SER A 79 -16.38 9.08 -1.23
CA SER A 79 -17.49 9.86 -0.64
C SER A 79 -17.94 11.00 -1.57
N ILE A 80 -16.99 11.74 -2.16
CA ILE A 80 -17.28 12.81 -3.12
C ILE A 80 -17.93 12.24 -4.39
N LEU A 81 -17.44 11.11 -4.89
CA LEU A 81 -18.02 10.43 -6.05
C LEU A 81 -19.47 10.02 -5.79
N GLY A 82 -19.75 9.37 -4.66
CA GLY A 82 -21.12 8.99 -4.28
C GLY A 82 -22.05 10.18 -4.15
N TRP A 83 -21.56 11.28 -3.56
CA TRP A 83 -22.33 12.51 -3.43
C TRP A 83 -22.63 13.15 -4.79
N THR A 84 -21.65 13.14 -5.71
CA THR A 84 -21.82 13.66 -7.07
C THR A 84 -22.85 12.84 -7.87
N ILE A 85 -22.79 11.50 -7.77
CA ILE A 85 -23.75 10.62 -8.45
C ILE A 85 -25.17 10.84 -7.91
N ASN A 86 -25.30 10.96 -6.59
CA ASN A 86 -26.58 11.24 -5.94
C ASN A 86 -27.22 12.54 -6.45
N MET A 87 -26.44 13.61 -6.62
CA MET A 87 -26.93 14.87 -7.18
C MET A 87 -27.24 14.80 -8.68
N ALA A 88 -26.54 13.95 -9.44
CA ALA A 88 -26.65 13.89 -10.88
C ALA A 88 -27.76 12.94 -11.38
N SER A 89 -28.12 11.92 -10.60
CA SER A 89 -28.89 10.77 -11.11
C SER A 89 -30.21 10.51 -10.36
N ASP A 90 -30.55 11.35 -9.37
CA ASP A 90 -31.71 11.17 -8.47
C ASP A 90 -31.73 9.79 -7.77
N GLU A 91 -30.56 9.16 -7.66
CA GLU A 91 -30.35 7.87 -6.97
C GLU A 91 -29.87 8.13 -5.54
N PRO A 92 -30.76 8.09 -4.52
CA PRO A 92 -30.41 8.30 -3.10
C PRO A 92 -29.43 7.26 -2.56
N GLU A 93 -29.42 6.07 -3.15
CA GLU A 93 -28.68 4.91 -2.68
C GLU A 93 -27.18 4.98 -3.04
N ALA A 94 -26.84 5.68 -4.12
CA ALA A 94 -25.46 5.78 -4.61
C ALA A 94 -24.51 6.38 -3.55
N PHE A 95 -24.97 7.38 -2.79
CA PHE A 95 -24.17 7.97 -1.72
C PHE A 95 -23.93 6.99 -0.58
N GLN A 96 -24.96 6.24 -0.15
CA GLN A 96 -24.84 5.27 0.94
C GLN A 96 -23.92 4.10 0.57
N ILE A 97 -24.05 3.58 -0.65
CA ILE A 97 -23.20 2.49 -1.16
C ILE A 97 -21.74 2.96 -1.23
N MET A 98 -21.48 4.15 -1.79
CA MET A 98 -20.12 4.68 -1.89
C MET A 98 -19.50 5.02 -0.54
N LEU A 99 -20.29 5.47 0.45
CA LEU A 99 -19.82 5.62 1.83
C LEU A 99 -19.42 4.27 2.45
N GLY A 100 -20.20 3.22 2.18
CA GLY A 100 -19.84 1.85 2.56
C GLY A 100 -18.48 1.44 1.99
N VAL A 101 -18.26 1.67 0.70
CA VAL A 101 -16.98 1.39 0.02
C VAL A 101 -15.84 2.27 0.56
N ALA A 102 -16.08 3.55 0.82
CA ALA A 102 -15.12 4.50 1.38
C ALA A 102 -14.68 4.14 2.80
N SER A 103 -15.54 3.49 3.58
CA SER A 103 -15.24 3.13 4.97
C SER A 103 -14.04 2.20 5.10
N PHE A 104 -13.82 1.29 4.13
CA PHE A 104 -12.69 0.36 4.13
C PHE A 104 -11.34 1.09 4.09
N PRO A 105 -10.99 1.86 3.05
CA PRO A 105 -9.75 2.63 3.05
C PRO A 105 -9.76 3.73 4.12
N GLY A 106 -10.92 4.29 4.49
CA GLY A 106 -11.00 5.34 5.51
C GLY A 106 -10.53 4.86 6.89
N LEU A 107 -11.07 3.73 7.36
CA LEU A 107 -10.72 3.16 8.64
C LEU A 107 -9.27 2.64 8.67
N VAL A 108 -8.81 1.99 7.59
CA VAL A 108 -7.41 1.57 7.48
C VAL A 108 -6.47 2.79 7.48
N GLY A 109 -6.87 3.86 6.79
CA GLY A 109 -6.13 5.12 6.75
C GLY A 109 -5.96 5.73 8.13
N ILE A 110 -7.06 5.85 8.88
CA ILE A 110 -7.06 6.33 10.27
C ILE A 110 -6.17 5.44 11.14
N ALA A 111 -6.28 4.12 11.03
CA ALA A 111 -5.47 3.18 11.82
C ALA A 111 -3.97 3.36 11.55
N LEU A 112 -3.56 3.47 10.29
CA LEU A 112 -2.16 3.67 9.92
C LEU A 112 -1.60 5.03 10.42
N ILE A 113 -2.40 6.09 10.35
CA ILE A 113 -2.02 7.41 10.90
C ILE A 113 -1.92 7.33 12.43
N ALA A 114 -2.87 6.69 13.09
CA ALA A 114 -2.88 6.53 14.54
C ALA A 114 -1.66 5.74 15.02
N MET A 115 -1.33 4.62 14.37
CA MET A 115 -0.11 3.86 14.69
C MET A 115 1.15 4.70 14.46
N GLY A 116 1.23 5.41 13.34
CA GLY A 116 2.42 6.18 13.01
C GLY A 116 2.63 7.44 13.86
N THR A 117 1.58 8.00 14.45
CA THR A 117 1.64 9.22 15.29
C THR A 117 1.57 8.93 16.79
N LEU A 118 0.75 7.98 17.23
CA LEU A 118 0.53 7.65 18.65
C LEU A 118 1.42 6.50 19.14
N MET A 119 1.73 5.50 18.30
CA MET A 119 2.57 4.35 18.69
C MET A 119 4.05 4.57 18.38
N LYS A 120 4.54 5.81 18.49
CA LYS A 120 5.96 6.12 18.29
C LYS A 120 6.77 5.17 19.19
N PRO A 121 7.63 4.29 18.64
CA PRO A 121 8.36 3.33 19.45
C PRO A 121 9.16 4.13 20.48
N LYS A 122 8.99 3.77 21.75
CA LYS A 122 9.85 4.26 22.83
C LYS A 122 11.27 3.95 22.38
N ASN A 123 12.12 4.98 22.26
CA ASN A 123 13.54 4.76 21.98
C ASN A 123 14.05 3.87 23.11
N ASP A 124 14.46 2.65 22.79
CA ASP A 124 15.31 1.83 23.65
C ASP A 124 16.72 2.45 23.58
N GLU A 125 16.87 3.63 24.20
CA GLU A 125 18.13 4.25 24.58
C GLU A 125 18.05 4.52 26.09
N ASP A 126 18.23 3.45 26.86
CA ASP A 126 19.10 3.43 28.05
C ASP A 126 20.38 2.68 27.64
#